data_AF-A0A238K6J8-F1
#
_entry.id   AF-A0A238K6J8-F1
#
_cell.length_a   1.000
_cell.length_b   1.000
_cell.length_c   1.000
_cell.angle_alpha   90.00
_cell.angle_beta   90.00
_cell.angle_gamma   90.00
#
_symmetry.space_group_name_H-M   'P 1'
#
loop_
_entity.id
_entity.type
_entity.pdbx_description
1 polymer ?
#
loop_
_entity_poly.entity_id
_entity_poly.type
_entity_poly.pdbx_seq_one_letter_code
_entity_poly.pdbx_strand_id
1 'polypeptide(L)'
;MTDLAELAQLIRADSKTQGQPVSKLGYFCAPFRPASGPFADKVIKVYRGLSDASALDRLKTCHDDYVQAMYDSKVGLPQTDFYLLDMDGTRIPVIVQEALPSDSMMRPLMLSRPVDETLEMMEAAGEVISTFWHWAQDIDTRIGFHPSIRNFAYVDGRAVFFDTFPPLIHYSRDEMGKMLLTFSDKRLMRVVGPLFQNKVTGIQDEWYSPPETLVGLVGSACRLRPDDAQAYLSWGRDFAQRRMQPWLDEALAGMQEPPRLPGYWTGFRKLLGLQGEPNLKEKGET
;
A
#
# COMPACT_ATOMS: atom_id res chain seq x y z
N MET A 1 20.54 16.83 3.45
CA MET A 1 19.87 17.31 2.23
C MET A 1 20.25 16.35 1.11
N THR A 2 19.28 15.82 0.37
CA THR A 2 19.52 14.82 -0.67
C THR A 2 20.17 15.44 -1.90
N ASP A 3 21.23 14.83 -2.43
CA ASP A 3 21.83 15.24 -3.70
C ASP A 3 20.96 14.76 -4.88
N LEU A 4 20.19 15.67 -5.47
CA LEU A 4 19.27 15.37 -6.56
C LEU A 4 19.99 15.05 -7.88
N ALA A 5 21.20 15.59 -8.09
CA ALA A 5 21.97 15.30 -9.29
C ALA A 5 22.48 13.86 -9.24
N GLU A 6 22.97 13.42 -8.09
CA GLU A 6 23.39 12.04 -7.85
C GLU A 6 22.21 11.07 -7.92
N LEU A 7 21.06 11.42 -7.34
CA LEU A 7 19.83 10.63 -7.44
C LEU A 7 19.39 10.45 -8.91
N ALA A 8 19.43 11.52 -9.72
CA ALA A 8 19.08 11.44 -11.14
C ALA A 8 20.07 10.56 -11.92
N GLN A 9 21.37 10.62 -11.61
CA GLN A 9 22.37 9.74 -12.23
C GLN A 9 22.14 8.27 -11.86
N LEU A 10 21.84 8.00 -10.60
CA LEU A 10 21.52 6.66 -10.10
C LEU A 10 20.30 6.07 -10.81
N ILE A 11 19.21 6.83 -10.97
CA ILE A 11 18.01 6.35 -11.68
C ILE A 11 18.30 6.09 -13.17
N ARG A 12 19.12 6.94 -13.81
CA ARG A 12 19.56 6.70 -15.20
C ARG A 12 20.41 5.42 -15.33
N ALA A 13 21.26 5.15 -14.35
CA ALA A 13 22.10 3.95 -14.32
C ALA A 13 21.23 2.70 -14.14
N ASP A 14 20.30 2.71 -13.18
CA ASP A 14 19.39 1.58 -12.92
C ASP A 14 18.50 1.27 -14.13
N SER A 15 17.96 2.30 -14.77
CA SER A 15 17.16 2.17 -16.00
C SER A 15 17.93 1.50 -17.14
N LYS A 16 19.27 1.62 -17.15
CA LYS A 16 20.17 0.98 -18.11
C LYS A 16 20.61 -0.42 -17.70
N THR A 17 20.58 -0.74 -16.40
CA THR A 17 21.07 -2.03 -15.88
C THR A 17 19.98 -3.05 -15.57
N GLN A 18 18.70 -2.67 -15.53
CA GLN A 18 17.59 -3.51 -15.03
C GLN A 18 18.06 -4.39 -13.86
N GLY A 19 18.44 -3.73 -12.76
CA GLY A 19 18.70 -4.41 -11.50
C GLY A 19 17.48 -5.24 -11.10
N GLN A 20 17.73 -6.36 -10.40
CA GLN A 20 16.65 -7.25 -9.97
C GLN A 20 15.59 -6.46 -9.20
N PRO A 21 14.31 -6.50 -9.62
CA PRO A 21 13.25 -5.84 -8.89
C PRO A 21 13.22 -6.40 -7.46
N VAL A 22 13.41 -5.54 -6.47
CA VAL A 22 13.29 -5.89 -5.03
C VAL A 22 11.91 -6.46 -4.74
N SER A 23 10.96 -6.17 -5.64
CA SER A 23 9.58 -6.58 -5.55
C SER A 23 8.81 -6.31 -6.86
N LYS A 24 8.01 -7.28 -7.34
CA LYS A 24 6.96 -7.06 -8.37
C LYS A 24 5.67 -6.45 -7.76
N LEU A 25 5.73 -5.77 -6.61
CA LEU A 25 4.56 -5.49 -5.76
C LEU A 25 3.79 -4.19 -6.08
N GLY A 26 4.28 -3.29 -6.93
CA GLY A 26 3.56 -2.05 -7.21
C GLY A 26 2.60 -2.18 -8.40
N TYR A 27 1.39 -1.65 -8.24
CA TYR A 27 0.51 -1.33 -9.36
C TYR A 27 1.03 -0.11 -10.17
N PHE A 28 2.01 0.62 -9.62
CA PHE A 28 2.48 1.93 -10.08
C PHE A 28 3.99 2.05 -10.37
N CYS A 29 4.83 1.22 -9.75
CA CYS A 29 6.27 1.16 -10.00
C CYS A 29 6.89 -0.11 -9.40
N ALA A 30 8.13 -0.42 -9.81
CA ALA A 30 8.98 -1.40 -9.14
C ALA A 30 10.01 -0.66 -8.27
N PRO A 31 9.99 -0.81 -6.92
CA PRO A 31 10.99 -0.20 -6.06
C PRO A 31 12.35 -0.89 -6.24
N PHE A 32 13.43 -0.14 -6.08
CA PHE A 32 14.79 -0.70 -6.04
C PHE A 32 15.60 -0.15 -4.87
N ARG A 33 16.61 -0.91 -4.45
CA ARG A 33 17.57 -0.55 -3.42
C ARG A 33 18.97 -0.49 -4.04
N PRO A 34 19.65 0.66 -4.03
CA PRO A 34 21.03 0.77 -4.51
C PRO A 34 21.96 -0.14 -3.71
N ALA A 35 22.91 -0.80 -4.39
CA ALA A 35 23.86 -1.71 -3.74
C ALA A 35 25.01 -0.97 -3.01
N SER A 36 25.28 0.27 -3.41
CA SER A 36 26.38 1.09 -2.88
C SER A 36 26.11 2.57 -3.11
N GLY A 37 27.00 3.43 -2.59
CA GLY A 37 26.87 4.88 -2.68
C GLY A 37 25.97 5.47 -1.58
N PRO A 38 25.70 6.77 -1.64
CA PRO A 38 25.01 7.50 -0.57
C PRO A 38 23.52 7.15 -0.43
N PHE A 39 22.97 6.38 -1.36
CA PHE A 39 21.59 5.88 -1.32
C PHE A 39 21.50 4.39 -0.95
N ALA A 40 22.58 3.73 -0.52
CA ALA A 40 22.59 2.29 -0.22
C ALA A 40 21.70 1.88 0.97
N ASP A 41 21.40 2.84 1.84
CA ASP A 41 20.46 2.72 2.96
C ASP A 41 19.03 3.15 2.57
N LYS A 42 18.75 3.40 1.29
CA LYS A 42 17.44 3.87 0.80
C LYS A 42 16.74 2.86 -0.11
N VAL A 43 15.42 2.95 -0.16
CA VAL A 43 14.56 2.38 -1.20
C VAL A 43 14.05 3.53 -2.06
N ILE A 44 14.20 3.37 -3.38
CA ILE A 44 13.81 4.36 -4.37
C ILE A 44 12.60 3.83 -5.14
N LYS A 45 11.55 4.65 -5.23
CA LYS A 45 10.33 4.36 -6.00
C LYS A 45 10.19 5.42 -7.08
N VAL A 46 10.36 5.03 -8.34
CA VAL A 46 10.29 5.94 -9.49
C VAL A 46 8.97 5.77 -10.20
N TYR A 47 8.20 6.85 -10.29
CA TYR A 47 6.88 6.85 -10.92
C TYR A 47 6.94 7.41 -12.35
N ARG A 48 5.87 7.19 -13.10
CA ARG A 48 5.73 7.76 -14.44
C ARG A 48 5.74 9.30 -14.39
N GLY A 49 6.56 9.93 -15.22
CA GLY A 49 6.50 11.38 -15.44
C GLY A 49 5.23 11.83 -16.18
N LEU A 50 4.77 13.05 -15.88
CA LEU A 50 3.61 13.68 -16.50
C LEU A 50 4.01 14.99 -17.19
N SER A 51 3.30 15.34 -18.26
CA SER A 51 3.47 16.63 -18.95
C SER A 51 2.82 17.80 -18.21
N ASP A 52 1.82 17.52 -17.37
CA ASP A 52 1.14 18.53 -16.56
C ASP A 52 1.96 18.83 -15.30
N ALA A 53 2.72 19.92 -15.35
CA ALA A 53 3.55 20.37 -14.24
C ALA A 53 2.72 20.71 -12.99
N SER A 54 1.54 21.29 -13.16
CA SER A 54 0.68 21.68 -12.04
C SER A 54 0.13 20.47 -11.28
N ALA A 55 -0.20 19.39 -12.00
CA ALA A 55 -0.61 18.14 -11.40
C ALA A 55 0.52 17.48 -10.61
N LEU A 56 1.78 17.59 -11.08
CA LEU A 56 2.96 17.09 -10.37
C LEU A 56 3.27 17.90 -9.12
N ASP A 57 3.18 19.23 -9.18
CA ASP A 57 3.39 20.09 -8.01
C ASP A 57 2.33 19.81 -6.95
N ARG A 58 1.05 19.69 -7.35
CA ARG A 58 -0.03 19.27 -6.44
C ARG A 58 0.25 17.88 -5.84
N LEU A 59 0.69 16.92 -6.65
CA LEU A 59 1.03 15.58 -6.18
C LEU A 59 2.11 15.61 -5.11
N LYS A 60 3.15 16.42 -5.28
CA LYS A 60 4.19 16.59 -4.27
C LYS A 60 3.63 17.16 -2.98
N THR A 61 2.86 18.25 -3.05
CA THR A 61 2.23 18.85 -1.86
C THR A 61 1.37 17.84 -1.12
N CYS A 62 0.45 17.15 -1.81
CA CYS A 62 -0.39 16.14 -1.19
C CYS A 62 0.39 14.96 -0.62
N HIS A 63 1.54 14.60 -1.22
CA HIS A 63 2.41 13.56 -0.66
C HIS A 63 3.12 14.00 0.61
N ASP A 64 3.71 15.20 0.61
CA ASP A 64 4.36 15.78 1.78
C ASP A 64 3.34 15.88 2.95
N ASP A 65 2.11 16.35 2.68
CA ASP A 65 1.02 16.42 3.66
C ASP A 65 0.60 15.03 4.16
N TYR A 66 0.56 14.02 3.27
CA TYR A 66 0.22 12.65 3.66
C TYR A 66 1.29 12.02 4.55
N VAL A 67 2.57 12.24 4.23
CA VAL A 67 3.70 11.81 5.07
C VAL A 67 3.62 12.47 6.45
N GLN A 68 3.32 13.76 6.51
CA GLN A 68 3.13 14.47 7.77
C GLN A 68 1.98 13.87 8.58
N ALA A 69 0.85 13.57 7.94
CA ALA A 69 -0.28 12.89 8.60
C ALA A 69 0.10 11.50 9.16
N MET A 70 0.98 10.73 8.48
CA MET A 70 1.49 9.46 9.04
C MET A 70 2.34 9.70 10.31
N TYR A 71 3.13 10.77 10.35
CA TYR A 71 3.90 11.11 11.55
C TYR A 71 3.00 11.59 12.70
N ASP A 72 2.04 12.46 12.40
CA ASP A 72 1.11 13.02 13.39
C ASP A 72 0.21 11.94 14.01
N SER A 73 -0.19 10.96 13.20
CA SER A 73 -0.95 9.78 13.65
C SER A 73 -0.10 8.71 14.35
N LYS A 74 1.23 8.87 14.38
CA LYS A 74 2.18 7.95 15.06
C LYS A 74 2.15 6.50 14.54
N VAL A 75 1.73 6.27 13.29
CA VAL A 75 1.62 4.93 12.68
C VAL A 75 2.96 4.25 12.36
N GLY A 76 4.08 4.96 12.57
CA GLY A 76 5.42 4.49 12.26
C GLY A 76 5.68 4.47 10.76
N LEU A 77 6.52 5.39 10.29
CA LEU A 77 6.91 5.54 8.89
C LEU A 77 8.43 5.77 8.81
N PRO A 78 9.19 5.03 7.97
CA PRO A 78 10.59 5.34 7.73
C PRO A 78 10.75 6.75 7.19
N GLN A 79 11.92 7.38 7.33
CA GLN A 79 12.13 8.70 6.72
C GLN A 79 11.80 8.64 5.23
N THR A 80 10.84 9.45 4.79
CA THR A 80 10.29 9.38 3.43
C THR A 80 10.23 10.77 2.83
N ASP A 81 10.91 10.96 1.71
CA ASP A 81 10.90 12.21 0.95
C ASP A 81 10.33 11.99 -0.46
N PHE A 82 9.68 13.03 -1.00
CA PHE A 82 9.18 13.05 -2.37
C PHE A 82 9.84 14.15 -3.19
N TYR A 83 10.43 13.76 -4.32
CA TYR A 83 11.13 14.64 -5.23
C TYR A 83 10.48 14.64 -6.62
N LEU A 84 10.55 15.79 -7.29
CA LEU A 84 10.22 15.93 -8.70
C LEU A 84 11.53 16.19 -9.44
N LEU A 85 12.02 15.19 -10.18
CA LEU A 85 13.30 15.28 -10.88
C LEU A 85 13.09 15.64 -12.35
N ASP A 86 13.83 16.62 -12.84
CA ASP A 86 13.90 16.91 -14.27
C ASP A 86 14.84 15.92 -14.97
N MET A 87 14.27 15.03 -15.77
CA MET A 87 14.99 13.99 -16.49
C MET A 87 14.55 13.97 -17.95
N ASP A 88 15.48 14.22 -18.86
CA ASP A 88 15.29 14.12 -20.31
C ASP A 88 14.07 14.93 -20.82
N GLY A 89 13.89 16.13 -20.24
CA GLY A 89 12.79 17.04 -20.57
C GLY A 89 11.44 16.70 -19.95
N THR A 90 11.37 15.71 -19.05
CA THR A 90 10.16 15.33 -18.31
C THR A 90 10.38 15.42 -16.80
N ARG A 91 9.39 15.90 -16.05
CA ARG A 91 9.42 15.85 -14.58
C ARG A 91 8.91 14.50 -14.08
N ILE A 92 9.76 13.83 -13.30
CA ILE A 92 9.54 12.47 -12.81
C ILE A 92 9.35 12.50 -11.29
N PRO A 93 8.21 12.01 -10.76
CA PRO A 93 8.05 11.85 -9.33
C PRO A 93 8.84 10.66 -8.79
N VAL A 94 9.54 10.88 -7.69
CA VAL A 94 10.41 9.90 -7.05
C VAL A 94 10.23 9.96 -5.54
N ILE A 95 9.96 8.81 -4.92
CA ILE A 95 10.05 8.65 -3.47
C ILE A 95 11.42 8.09 -3.11
N VAL A 96 12.08 8.72 -2.15
CA VAL A 96 13.28 8.19 -1.49
C VAL A 96 12.91 7.93 -0.04
N GLN A 97 13.00 6.66 0.36
CA GLN A 97 12.57 6.20 1.67
C GLN A 97 13.72 5.47 2.35
N GLU A 98 13.89 5.64 3.65
CA GLU A 98 14.82 4.82 4.44
C GLU A 98 14.48 3.32 4.30
N ALA A 99 15.51 2.51 4.03
CA ALA A 99 15.34 1.10 3.80
C ALA A 99 15.13 0.35 5.12
N LEU A 100 14.05 -0.42 5.17
CA LEU A 100 13.82 -1.40 6.23
C LEU A 100 14.60 -2.70 5.93
N PRO A 101 14.93 -3.51 6.95
CA PRO A 101 15.53 -4.82 6.74
C PRO A 101 14.66 -5.69 5.80
N SER A 102 15.25 -6.34 4.80
CA SER A 102 14.45 -7.10 3.82
C SER A 102 13.78 -8.34 4.42
N ASP A 103 14.38 -8.89 5.46
CA ASP A 103 13.89 -10.03 6.24
C ASP A 103 12.84 -9.64 7.28
N SER A 104 12.57 -8.35 7.48
CA SER A 104 11.48 -7.87 8.35
C SER A 104 10.15 -7.72 7.60
N MET A 105 10.09 -7.95 6.29
CA MET A 105 8.84 -7.78 5.53
C MET A 105 7.75 -8.74 6.02
N MET A 106 6.58 -8.18 6.41
CA MET A 106 5.54 -8.94 7.11
C MET A 106 4.98 -10.08 6.24
N ARG A 107 4.68 -9.85 4.95
CA ARG A 107 4.15 -10.94 4.10
C ARG A 107 5.10 -12.16 3.99
N PRO A 108 6.39 -12.02 3.65
CA PRO A 108 7.33 -13.15 3.67
C PRO A 108 7.48 -13.82 5.04
N LEU A 109 7.53 -13.04 6.12
CA LEU A 109 7.54 -13.57 7.48
C LEU A 109 6.29 -14.41 7.76
N MET A 110 5.11 -13.87 7.47
CA MET A 110 3.85 -14.59 7.66
C MET A 110 3.78 -15.90 6.86
N LEU A 111 4.41 -16.00 5.70
CA LEU A 111 4.47 -17.26 4.93
C LEU A 111 5.39 -18.32 5.56
N SER A 112 6.40 -17.89 6.32
CA SER A 112 7.49 -18.76 6.79
C SER A 112 7.42 -19.08 8.28
N ARG A 113 6.65 -18.31 9.06
CA ARG A 113 6.57 -18.45 10.52
C ARG A 113 5.35 -19.25 10.99
N PRO A 114 5.38 -19.82 12.21
CA PRO A 114 4.20 -20.38 12.86
C PRO A 114 3.03 -19.40 13.00
N VAL A 115 1.80 -19.92 13.14
CA VAL A 115 0.57 -19.10 13.15
C VAL A 115 0.46 -18.18 14.38
N ASP A 116 0.99 -18.60 15.52
CA ASP A 116 1.09 -17.77 16.73
C ASP A 116 1.96 -16.53 16.49
N GLU A 117 3.14 -16.69 15.87
CA GLU A 117 3.98 -15.55 15.47
C GLU A 117 3.28 -14.65 14.43
N THR A 118 2.50 -15.21 13.51
CA THR A 118 1.77 -14.38 12.55
C THR A 118 0.63 -13.60 13.20
N LEU A 119 -0.02 -14.14 14.23
CA LEU A 119 -1.03 -13.42 15.00
C LEU A 119 -0.43 -12.25 15.78
N GLU A 120 0.80 -12.36 16.28
CA GLU A 120 1.52 -11.21 16.86
C GLU A 120 1.76 -10.10 15.84
N MET A 121 2.15 -10.47 14.60
CA MET A 121 2.30 -9.49 13.52
C MET A 121 0.96 -8.84 13.13
N MET A 122 -0.12 -9.61 13.16
CA MET A 122 -1.48 -9.10 12.93
C MET A 122 -1.88 -8.11 14.02
N GLU A 123 -1.64 -8.41 15.30
CA GLU A 123 -1.85 -7.50 16.42
C GLU A 123 -1.10 -6.18 16.18
N ALA A 124 0.20 -6.25 15.88
CA ALA A 124 1.01 -5.07 15.63
C ALA A 124 0.50 -4.22 14.45
N ALA A 125 0.09 -4.84 13.35
CA ALA A 125 -0.50 -4.14 12.21
C ALA A 125 -1.88 -3.56 12.55
N GLY A 126 -2.72 -4.28 13.30
CA GLY A 126 -4.01 -3.81 13.78
C GLY A 126 -3.89 -2.57 14.67
N GLU A 127 -2.90 -2.53 15.57
CA GLU A 127 -2.62 -1.36 16.40
C GLU A 127 -2.28 -0.13 15.54
N VAL A 128 -1.50 -0.30 14.47
CA VAL A 128 -1.24 0.78 13.51
C VAL A 128 -2.53 1.27 12.84
N ILE A 129 -3.39 0.36 12.37
CA ILE A 129 -4.68 0.69 11.74
C ILE A 129 -5.60 1.46 12.70
N SER A 130 -5.80 0.93 13.90
CA SER A 130 -6.67 1.54 14.90
C SER A 130 -6.14 2.92 15.32
N THR A 131 -4.83 3.05 15.56
CA THR A 131 -4.20 4.32 15.93
C THR A 131 -4.41 5.38 14.85
N PHE A 132 -4.19 5.03 13.57
CA PHE A 132 -4.43 5.92 12.45
C PHE A 132 -5.87 6.46 12.46
N TRP A 133 -6.85 5.55 12.51
CA TRP A 133 -8.24 5.95 12.35
C TRP A 133 -8.77 6.71 13.55
N HIS A 134 -8.34 6.40 14.77
CA HIS A 134 -8.70 7.19 15.95
C HIS A 134 -8.18 8.62 15.84
N TRP A 135 -6.94 8.80 15.39
CA TRP A 135 -6.40 10.13 15.11
C TRP A 135 -7.18 10.84 13.99
N ALA A 136 -7.54 10.12 12.93
CA ALA A 136 -8.23 10.68 11.77
C ALA A 136 -9.67 11.14 12.06
N GLN A 137 -10.27 10.77 13.21
CA GLN A 137 -11.60 11.25 13.60
C GLN A 137 -11.65 12.77 13.78
N ASP A 138 -10.52 13.38 14.17
CA ASP A 138 -10.40 14.82 14.42
C ASP A 138 -9.94 15.60 13.19
N ILE A 139 -9.91 14.97 12.01
CA ILE A 139 -9.40 15.56 10.77
C ILE A 139 -10.54 15.85 9.80
N ASP A 140 -10.78 17.14 9.52
CA ASP A 140 -11.81 17.58 8.57
C ASP A 140 -11.49 17.26 7.10
N THR A 141 -10.22 16.98 6.81
CA THR A 141 -9.77 16.68 5.45
C THR A 141 -10.03 15.22 5.11
N ARG A 142 -10.51 14.94 3.90
CA ARG A 142 -10.60 13.57 3.38
C ARG A 142 -9.21 12.93 3.36
N ILE A 143 -9.02 11.97 4.25
CA ILE A 143 -7.81 11.16 4.37
C ILE A 143 -8.17 9.67 4.38
N GLY A 144 -7.32 8.85 3.76
CA GLY A 144 -7.45 7.40 3.74
C GLY A 144 -6.18 6.71 4.17
N PHE A 145 -6.24 5.39 4.31
CA PHE A 145 -5.13 4.54 4.67
C PHE A 145 -5.26 3.17 3.98
N HIS A 146 -4.16 2.66 3.42
CA HIS A 146 -4.15 1.37 2.73
C HIS A 146 -3.19 0.36 3.41
N PRO A 147 -3.62 -0.22 4.54
CA PRO A 147 -2.81 -1.12 5.35
C PRO A 147 -2.95 -2.59 4.91
N SER A 148 -2.23 -2.98 3.87
CA SER A 148 -2.10 -4.39 3.49
C SER A 148 -0.90 -5.03 4.21
N ILE A 149 -0.92 -6.35 4.43
CA ILE A 149 0.25 -7.13 4.91
C ILE A 149 1.51 -6.96 4.04
N ARG A 150 1.37 -6.43 2.82
CA ARG A 150 2.46 -6.11 1.88
C ARG A 150 3.09 -4.75 2.14
N ASN A 151 2.42 -3.89 2.91
CA ASN A 151 2.79 -2.51 3.18
C ASN A 151 3.36 -2.35 4.61
N PHE A 152 3.59 -3.47 5.29
CA PHE A 152 4.17 -3.53 6.64
C PHE A 152 5.46 -4.33 6.68
N ALA A 153 6.38 -3.83 7.49
CA ALA A 153 7.49 -4.59 8.05
C ALA A 153 7.23 -4.85 9.53
N TYR A 154 7.78 -5.92 10.08
CA TYR A 154 7.72 -6.26 11.49
C TYR A 154 9.13 -6.17 12.09
N VAL A 155 9.38 -5.11 12.85
CA VAL A 155 10.69 -4.77 13.41
C VAL A 155 10.54 -4.61 14.92
N ASP A 156 11.32 -5.36 15.70
CA ASP A 156 11.37 -5.29 17.16
C ASP A 156 9.97 -5.32 17.84
N GLY A 157 9.11 -6.24 17.37
CA GLY A 157 7.76 -6.41 17.92
C GLY A 157 6.73 -5.38 17.44
N ARG A 158 7.07 -4.55 16.45
CA ARG A 158 6.20 -3.47 15.94
C ARG A 158 6.01 -3.56 14.44
N ALA A 159 4.81 -3.20 13.99
CA ALA A 159 4.55 -3.01 12.57
C ALA A 159 4.99 -1.60 12.15
N VAL A 160 5.72 -1.50 11.04
CA VAL A 160 6.16 -0.25 10.42
C VAL A 160 5.53 -0.15 9.04
N PHE A 161 4.71 0.88 8.81
CA PHE A 161 4.09 1.14 7.52
C PHE A 161 5.08 1.82 6.58
N PHE A 162 5.01 1.56 5.27
CA PHE A 162 5.95 2.15 4.31
C PHE A 162 5.36 2.54 2.95
N ASP A 163 4.04 2.44 2.75
CA ASP A 163 3.41 2.71 1.44
C ASP A 163 2.70 4.08 1.38
N THR A 164 3.38 5.10 0.91
CA THR A 164 2.86 6.48 0.86
C THR A 164 2.27 6.87 -0.50
N PHE A 165 2.12 5.93 -1.44
CA PHE A 165 1.60 6.22 -2.77
C PHE A 165 0.45 5.27 -3.18
N PRO A 166 -0.67 5.80 -3.71
CA PRO A 166 -0.96 7.22 -3.90
C PRO A 166 -1.14 7.95 -2.55
N PRO A 167 -0.85 9.26 -2.48
CA PRO A 167 -1.12 10.02 -1.27
C PRO A 167 -2.64 10.14 -1.06
N LEU A 168 -3.15 9.47 -0.02
CA LEU A 168 -4.59 9.33 0.23
C LEU A 168 -5.17 10.54 0.96
N ILE A 169 -4.78 11.77 0.60
CA ILE A 169 -5.20 13.01 1.25
C ILE A 169 -5.53 14.08 0.20
N HIS A 170 -6.45 15.01 0.52
CA HIS A 170 -6.86 16.16 -0.31
C HIS A 170 -7.52 15.85 -1.67
N TYR A 171 -7.44 14.62 -2.17
CA TYR A 171 -8.13 14.22 -3.38
C TYR A 171 -9.57 13.84 -3.09
N SER A 172 -10.49 14.34 -3.91
CA SER A 172 -11.83 13.78 -4.01
C SER A 172 -11.77 12.33 -4.50
N ARG A 173 -12.86 11.59 -4.28
CA ARG A 173 -13.01 10.21 -4.75
C ARG A 173 -12.72 10.08 -6.26
N ASP A 174 -13.22 11.01 -7.08
CA ASP A 174 -13.04 10.97 -8.53
C ASP A 174 -11.62 11.31 -8.96
N GLU A 175 -10.98 12.28 -8.30
CA GLU A 175 -9.59 12.64 -8.60
C GLU A 175 -8.63 11.50 -8.25
N MET A 176 -8.85 10.83 -7.13
CA MET A 176 -8.07 9.66 -6.75
C MET A 176 -8.27 8.53 -7.76
N GLY A 177 -9.51 8.28 -8.22
CA GLY A 177 -9.77 7.31 -9.30
C GLY A 177 -8.99 7.62 -10.59
N LYS A 178 -8.90 8.90 -10.97
CA LYS A 178 -8.07 9.36 -12.11
C LYS A 178 -6.57 9.19 -11.86
N MET A 179 -6.09 9.43 -10.63
CA MET A 179 -4.70 9.23 -10.26
C MET A 179 -4.30 7.76 -10.39
N LEU A 180 -5.11 6.83 -9.86
CA LEU A 180 -4.88 5.39 -9.94
C LEU A 180 -4.73 4.93 -11.39
N LEU A 181 -5.56 5.46 -12.30
CA LEU A 181 -5.46 5.16 -13.72
C LEU A 181 -4.21 5.78 -14.33
N THR A 182 -3.94 7.06 -14.09
CA THR A 182 -2.81 7.80 -14.67
C THR A 182 -1.47 7.13 -14.37
N PHE A 183 -1.27 6.71 -13.13
CA PHE A 183 -0.01 6.12 -12.67
C PHE A 183 0.07 4.61 -12.81
N SER A 184 -1.01 3.92 -13.18
CA SER A 184 -0.99 2.48 -13.41
C SER A 184 0.14 2.10 -14.39
N ASP A 185 0.95 1.10 -14.06
CA ASP A 185 2.04 0.63 -14.93
C ASP A 185 1.55 0.07 -16.27
N LYS A 186 0.33 -0.49 -16.29
CA LYS A 186 -0.25 -1.12 -17.48
C LYS A 186 -0.83 -0.10 -18.46
N ARG A 187 -0.29 -0.06 -19.69
CA ARG A 187 -0.82 0.81 -20.77
C ARG A 187 -2.28 0.55 -21.07
N LEU A 188 -2.71 -0.71 -21.03
CA LEU A 188 -4.12 -1.08 -21.25
C LEU A 188 -5.06 -0.43 -20.22
N MET A 189 -4.66 -0.42 -18.95
CA MET A 189 -5.42 0.26 -17.89
C MET A 189 -5.57 1.74 -18.14
N ARG A 190 -4.54 2.40 -18.66
CA ARG A 190 -4.58 3.83 -18.96
C ARG A 190 -5.53 4.16 -20.12
N VAL A 191 -5.60 3.28 -21.12
CA VAL A 191 -6.39 3.49 -22.33
C VAL A 191 -7.85 3.07 -22.13
N VAL A 192 -8.08 1.92 -21.49
CA VAL A 192 -9.42 1.32 -21.34
C VAL A 192 -10.05 1.67 -19.99
N GLY A 193 -9.23 1.96 -18.98
CA GLY A 193 -9.67 2.28 -17.61
C GLY A 193 -10.64 3.46 -17.50
N PRO A 194 -10.56 4.53 -18.31
CA PRO A 194 -11.57 5.60 -18.29
C PRO A 194 -13.00 5.11 -18.55
N LEU A 195 -13.19 4.06 -19.36
CA LEU A 195 -14.52 3.44 -19.60
C LEU A 195 -15.03 2.64 -18.38
N PHE A 196 -14.13 2.27 -17.48
CA PHE A 196 -14.42 1.54 -16.25
C PHE A 196 -14.09 2.36 -15.00
N GLN A 197 -14.00 3.69 -15.12
CA GLN A 197 -13.54 4.57 -14.04
C GLN A 197 -14.35 4.34 -12.77
N ASN A 198 -15.68 4.24 -12.85
CA ASN A 198 -16.54 3.99 -11.70
C ASN A 198 -16.16 2.72 -10.91
N LYS A 199 -15.69 1.66 -11.60
CA LYS A 199 -15.25 0.42 -10.96
C LYS A 199 -13.87 0.55 -10.33
N VAL A 200 -12.94 1.27 -10.98
CA VAL A 200 -11.60 1.52 -10.44
C VAL A 200 -11.68 2.48 -9.26
N THR A 201 -12.51 3.52 -9.36
CA THR A 201 -12.81 4.45 -8.27
C THR A 201 -13.32 3.70 -7.04
N GLY A 202 -14.15 2.67 -7.20
CA GLY A 202 -14.65 1.87 -6.08
C GLY A 202 -13.61 1.05 -5.32
N ILE A 203 -12.46 0.74 -5.94
CA ILE A 203 -11.37 0.00 -5.26
C ILE A 203 -10.79 0.81 -4.10
N GLN A 204 -10.78 2.14 -4.24
CA GLN A 204 -10.22 3.00 -3.21
C GLN A 204 -11.13 3.09 -1.98
N ASP A 205 -12.43 2.77 -2.11
CA ASP A 205 -13.41 3.11 -1.07
C ASP A 205 -13.10 2.39 0.24
N GLU A 206 -12.57 1.16 0.16
CA GLU A 206 -12.03 0.39 1.30
C GLU A 206 -10.92 1.16 2.04
N TRP A 207 -10.13 1.98 1.35
CA TRP A 207 -9.02 2.74 1.96
C TRP A 207 -9.49 3.97 2.72
N TYR A 208 -10.74 4.40 2.53
CA TYR A 208 -11.32 5.54 3.24
C TYR A 208 -12.34 5.10 4.31
N SER A 209 -12.41 3.80 4.60
CA SER A 209 -13.34 3.23 5.57
C SER A 209 -12.55 2.55 6.70
N PRO A 210 -12.63 3.08 7.94
CA PRO A 210 -11.97 2.50 9.10
C PRO A 210 -12.20 0.98 9.27
N PRO A 211 -13.44 0.46 9.28
CA PRO A 211 -13.65 -0.98 9.44
C PRO A 211 -13.12 -1.77 8.24
N GLU A 212 -13.27 -1.27 7.02
CA GLU A 212 -12.83 -1.98 5.81
C GLU A 212 -11.30 -2.12 5.74
N THR A 213 -10.54 -1.17 6.29
CA THR A 213 -9.08 -1.33 6.35
C THR A 213 -8.64 -2.51 7.24
N LEU A 214 -9.30 -2.73 8.38
CA LEU A 214 -9.05 -3.90 9.23
C LEU A 214 -9.53 -5.19 8.54
N VAL A 215 -10.73 -5.17 7.95
CA VAL A 215 -11.27 -6.30 7.16
C VAL A 215 -10.33 -6.67 6.02
N GLY A 216 -9.76 -5.67 5.34
CA GLY A 216 -8.78 -5.84 4.27
C GLY A 216 -7.47 -6.49 4.74
N LEU A 217 -6.98 -6.13 5.94
CA LEU A 217 -5.83 -6.77 6.58
C LEU A 217 -6.12 -8.26 6.86
N VAL A 218 -7.22 -8.55 7.56
CA VAL A 218 -7.65 -9.92 7.89
C VAL A 218 -7.86 -10.75 6.64
N GLY A 219 -8.58 -10.22 5.65
CA GLY A 219 -8.78 -10.88 4.37
C GLY A 219 -7.47 -11.16 3.63
N SER A 220 -6.48 -10.26 3.74
CA SER A 220 -5.16 -10.49 3.15
C SER A 220 -4.42 -11.65 3.83
N ALA A 221 -4.52 -11.76 5.16
CA ALA A 221 -3.95 -12.89 5.91
C ALA A 221 -4.65 -14.21 5.59
N CYS A 222 -5.99 -14.25 5.59
CA CYS A 222 -6.76 -15.44 5.22
C CYS A 222 -6.43 -15.94 3.81
N ARG A 223 -6.25 -15.03 2.84
CA ARG A 223 -5.85 -15.40 1.47
C ARG A 223 -4.40 -15.87 1.39
N LEU A 224 -3.51 -15.30 2.21
CA LEU A 224 -2.10 -15.72 2.25
C LEU A 224 -1.97 -17.13 2.84
N ARG A 225 -2.77 -17.44 3.86
CA ARG A 225 -2.74 -18.71 4.61
C ARG A 225 -4.17 -19.24 4.82
N PRO A 226 -4.71 -19.93 3.79
CA PRO A 226 -6.05 -20.50 3.81
C PRO A 226 -6.36 -21.40 5.01
N ASP A 227 -5.40 -22.26 5.37
CA ASP A 227 -5.57 -23.27 6.41
C ASP A 227 -5.70 -22.65 7.81
N ASP A 228 -5.15 -21.44 7.99
CA ASP A 228 -5.19 -20.68 9.24
C ASP A 228 -6.30 -19.62 9.25
N ALA A 229 -7.18 -19.58 8.25
CA ALA A 229 -8.15 -18.50 8.08
C ALA A 229 -9.04 -18.27 9.32
N GLN A 230 -9.42 -19.33 10.03
CA GLN A 230 -10.23 -19.21 11.26
C GLN A 230 -9.47 -18.56 12.41
N ALA A 231 -8.15 -18.75 12.51
CA ALA A 231 -7.33 -18.07 13.51
C ALA A 231 -7.32 -16.55 13.26
N TYR A 232 -7.11 -16.13 12.01
CA TYR A 232 -7.13 -14.71 11.64
C TYR A 232 -8.51 -14.07 11.79
N LEU A 233 -9.59 -14.77 11.47
CA LEU A 233 -10.96 -14.28 11.71
C LEU A 233 -11.27 -14.13 13.19
N SER A 234 -10.87 -15.11 14.00
CA SER A 234 -11.09 -15.08 15.45
C SER A 234 -10.32 -13.93 16.08
N TRP A 235 -9.05 -13.77 15.70
CA TRP A 235 -8.23 -12.62 16.09
C TRP A 235 -8.86 -11.30 15.63
N GLY A 236 -9.27 -11.18 14.37
CA GLY A 236 -9.80 -9.92 13.83
C GLY A 236 -11.07 -9.47 14.55
N ARG A 237 -11.98 -10.41 14.86
CA ARG A 237 -13.19 -10.12 15.63
C ARG A 237 -12.88 -9.70 17.06
N ASP A 238 -11.95 -10.38 17.72
CA ASP A 238 -11.47 -10.00 19.06
C ASP A 238 -10.81 -8.61 19.05
N PHE A 239 -9.91 -8.36 18.10
CA PHE A 239 -9.25 -7.07 17.93
C PHE A 239 -10.25 -5.93 17.72
N ALA A 240 -11.25 -6.14 16.85
CA ALA A 240 -12.29 -5.16 16.61
C ALA A 240 -13.03 -4.77 17.89
N GLN A 241 -13.40 -5.75 18.72
CA GLN A 241 -14.06 -5.51 20.01
C GLN A 241 -13.23 -4.64 20.95
N ARG A 242 -11.91 -4.85 20.97
CA ARG A 242 -10.99 -4.12 21.84
C ARG A 242 -10.64 -2.72 21.32
N ARG A 243 -10.49 -2.56 20.00
CA ARG A 243 -9.73 -1.44 19.42
C ARG A 243 -10.42 -0.69 18.29
N MET A 244 -11.60 -1.11 17.82
CA MET A 244 -12.24 -0.49 16.65
C MET A 244 -13.54 0.25 16.97
N GLN A 245 -13.79 0.66 18.21
CA GLN A 245 -14.88 1.60 18.47
C GLN A 245 -14.59 2.95 17.78
N PRO A 246 -15.59 3.62 17.15
CA PRO A 246 -17.01 3.28 17.09
C PRO A 246 -17.40 2.33 15.93
N TRP A 247 -16.46 1.90 15.09
CA TRP A 247 -16.66 1.09 13.88
C TRP A 247 -16.81 -0.43 14.13
N LEU A 248 -17.08 -0.83 15.37
CA LEU A 248 -17.09 -2.23 15.77
C LEU A 248 -18.05 -3.08 14.93
N ASP A 249 -19.31 -2.65 14.84
CA ASP A 249 -20.38 -3.47 14.24
C ASP A 249 -20.11 -3.72 12.75
N GLU A 250 -19.64 -2.69 12.05
CA GLU A 250 -19.24 -2.75 10.63
C GLU A 250 -18.03 -3.68 10.44
N ALA A 251 -17.02 -3.58 11.30
CA ALA A 251 -15.86 -4.47 11.26
C ALA A 251 -16.24 -5.94 11.53
N LEU A 252 -17.10 -6.21 12.52
CA LEU A 252 -17.59 -7.56 12.82
C LEU A 252 -18.42 -8.14 11.66
N ALA A 253 -19.27 -7.32 11.03
CA ALA A 253 -20.03 -7.73 9.87
C ALA A 253 -19.11 -8.15 8.71
N GLY A 254 -18.04 -7.40 8.46
CA GLY A 254 -17.05 -7.71 7.42
C GLY A 254 -16.19 -8.96 7.70
N MET A 255 -16.20 -9.50 8.93
CA MET A 255 -15.39 -10.64 9.36
C MET A 255 -16.21 -11.86 9.81
N GLN A 256 -17.47 -11.98 9.35
CA GLN A 256 -18.26 -13.20 9.59
C GLN A 256 -17.68 -14.41 8.83
N GLU A 257 -17.22 -14.18 7.60
CA GLU A 257 -16.56 -15.16 6.74
C GLU A 257 -15.21 -14.62 6.26
N PRO A 258 -14.28 -15.47 5.77
CA PRO A 258 -13.02 -15.00 5.19
C PRO A 258 -13.27 -13.93 4.12
N PRO A 259 -12.80 -12.67 4.31
CA PRO A 259 -13.11 -11.59 3.39
C PRO A 259 -12.58 -11.88 1.99
N ARG A 260 -13.49 -11.86 1.01
CA ARG A 260 -13.17 -12.10 -0.39
C ARG A 260 -12.86 -10.78 -1.08
N LEU A 261 -11.96 -10.82 -2.07
CA LEU A 261 -11.81 -9.69 -2.97
C LEU A 261 -13.14 -9.47 -3.73
N PRO A 262 -13.57 -8.22 -3.98
CA PRO A 262 -14.77 -7.96 -4.75
C PRO A 262 -14.75 -8.69 -6.10
N GLY A 263 -15.87 -9.30 -6.50
CA GLY A 263 -15.95 -10.17 -7.68
C GLY A 263 -15.57 -9.48 -9.02
N TYR A 264 -15.78 -8.16 -9.12
CA TYR A 264 -15.32 -7.39 -10.27
C TYR A 264 -13.79 -7.31 -10.33
N TRP A 265 -13.11 -7.35 -9.18
CA TRP A 265 -11.65 -7.24 -9.06
C TRP A 265 -10.98 -8.60 -9.37
N THR A 266 -11.56 -9.72 -8.97
CA THR A 266 -11.04 -11.05 -9.37
C THR A 266 -11.14 -11.28 -10.87
N GLY A 267 -12.26 -10.90 -11.50
CA GLY A 267 -12.42 -10.94 -12.97
C GLY A 267 -11.46 -10.00 -13.71
N PHE A 268 -11.25 -8.80 -13.17
CA PHE A 268 -10.36 -7.81 -13.74
C PHE A 268 -8.86 -8.17 -13.56
N ARG A 269 -8.43 -8.74 -12.42
CA ARG A 269 -7.06 -9.30 -12.26
C ARG A 269 -6.80 -10.43 -13.25
N LYS A 270 -7.79 -11.31 -13.45
CA LYS A 270 -7.71 -12.46 -14.37
C LYS A 270 -7.57 -11.98 -15.82
N LEU A 271 -8.34 -10.99 -16.24
CA LEU A 271 -8.25 -10.39 -17.58
C LEU A 271 -6.92 -9.66 -17.82
N LEU A 272 -6.32 -9.10 -16.76
CA LEU A 272 -5.10 -8.30 -16.84
C LEU A 272 -3.81 -9.08 -16.59
N GLY A 273 -3.85 -10.38 -16.29
CA GLY A 273 -2.66 -11.16 -15.94
C GLY A 273 -1.95 -10.65 -14.68
N LEU A 274 -2.72 -10.18 -13.68
CA LEU A 274 -2.22 -9.63 -12.40
C LEU A 274 -2.25 -10.67 -11.26
N GLN A 275 -2.10 -11.97 -11.56
CA GLN A 275 -2.13 -13.02 -10.54
C GLN A 275 -1.00 -12.81 -9.50
N GLY A 276 -1.38 -12.37 -8.30
CA GLY A 276 -0.90 -13.02 -7.09
C GLY A 276 -1.76 -14.26 -6.84
N GLU A 277 -1.23 -15.26 -6.13
CA GLU A 277 -1.83 -16.59 -5.99
C GLU A 277 -3.35 -16.58 -5.71
N PRO A 278 -4.10 -17.50 -6.33
CA PRO A 278 -5.55 -17.44 -6.42
C PRO A 278 -6.23 -17.53 -5.05
N ASN A 279 -7.47 -17.02 -5.01
CA ASN A 279 -8.39 -17.15 -3.89
C ASN A 279 -8.48 -18.60 -3.38
N LEU A 280 -8.76 -18.71 -2.09
CA LEU A 280 -9.24 -19.90 -1.39
C LEU A 280 -10.01 -20.82 -2.34
N LYS A 281 -9.50 -22.04 -2.54
CA LYS A 281 -10.18 -23.07 -3.34
C LYS A 281 -11.61 -23.23 -2.83
N GLU A 282 -12.58 -23.22 -3.74
CA GLU A 282 -13.95 -23.57 -3.39
C GLU A 282 -13.97 -25.01 -2.85
N LYS A 283 -14.82 -25.29 -1.87
CA LYS A 283 -15.14 -26.67 -1.48
C LYS A 283 -15.72 -27.36 -2.72
N GLY A 284 -14.94 -28.21 -3.38
CA GLY A 284 -15.45 -29.09 -4.44
C GLY A 284 -14.54 -29.38 -5.63
N GLU A 285 -13.33 -28.83 -5.72
CA GLU A 285 -12.41 -29.19 -6.82
C GLU A 285 -11.20 -29.96 -6.30
N THR A 286 -11.16 -31.25 -6.65
CA THR A 286 -10.03 -32.18 -6.47
C THR A 286 -8.81 -31.74 -7.28
#